data_AF-A0A2B2FDH5-F1
#
_entry.id   AF-A0A2B2FDH5-F1
#
_cell.length_a   1.000
_cell.length_b   1.000
_cell.length_c   1.000
_cell.angle_alpha   90.00
_cell.angle_beta   90.00
_cell.angle_gamma   90.00
#
_symmetry.space_group_name_H-M   'P 1'
#
loop_
_entity.id
_entity.type
_entity.pdbx_description
1 polymer ?
#
loop_
_entity_poly.entity_id
_entity_poly.type
_entity_poly.pdbx_seq_one_letter_code
_entity_poly.pdbx_strand_id
1 'polypeptide(L)' 'MRKKKWFTLCFCLFVVFVSFHFWDDGDDGKFVRWGDSVHSVDTAVLKRNNIQYKIENGKVYIPEKSFDKAIWCCS' A
#
# COMPACT_ATOMS: atom_id res chain seq x y z
N MET A 1 -16.39 -40.03 -5.15
CA MET A 1 -15.35 -39.18 -5.77
C MET A 1 -15.79 -37.75 -6.13
N ARG A 2 -17.08 -37.49 -6.42
CA ARG A 2 -17.60 -36.17 -6.84
C ARG A 2 -17.46 -35.05 -5.80
N LYS A 3 -17.65 -35.34 -4.51
CA LYS A 3 -17.52 -34.35 -3.40
C LYS A 3 -16.07 -33.85 -3.20
N LYS A 4 -15.06 -34.72 -3.35
CA LYS A 4 -13.64 -34.34 -3.26
C LYS A 4 -13.24 -33.36 -4.38
N LYS A 5 -13.70 -33.62 -5.62
CA LYS A 5 -13.42 -32.74 -6.77
C LYS A 5 -14.00 -31.33 -6.61
N TRP A 6 -15.20 -31.20 -6.04
CA TRP A 6 -15.79 -29.90 -5.71
C TRP A 6 -15.03 -29.15 -4.62
N PHE A 7 -14.58 -29.86 -3.58
CA PHE A 7 -13.77 -29.26 -2.51
C PHE A 7 -12.44 -28.71 -3.06
N THR A 8 -11.77 -29.48 -3.92
CA THR A 8 -10.54 -29.02 -4.60
C THR A 8 -10.80 -27.79 -5.48
N LEU A 9 -11.90 -27.78 -6.24
CA LEU A 9 -12.28 -26.64 -7.09
C LEU A 9 -12.55 -25.37 -6.28
N CYS A 10 -13.32 -25.47 -5.19
CA CYS A 10 -13.57 -24.34 -4.30
C CYS A 10 -12.28 -23.83 -3.65
N PHE A 11 -11.38 -24.73 -3.23
CA PHE A 11 -10.10 -24.33 -2.65
C PHE A 11 -9.22 -23.61 -3.67
N CYS A 12 -9.13 -24.09 -4.91
CA CYS A 12 -8.40 -23.40 -5.97
C CYS A 12 -8.97 -22.00 -6.25
N LEU A 13 -10.29 -21.86 -6.33
CA LEU A 13 -10.95 -20.56 -6.51
C LEU A 13 -10.66 -19.60 -5.34
N PHE A 14 -10.67 -20.11 -4.11
CA PHE A 14 -10.33 -19.31 -2.94
C PHE A 14 -8.89 -18.81 -2.97
N VAL A 15 -7.93 -19.67 -3.34
CA VAL A 15 -6.52 -19.29 -3.48
C VAL A 15 -6.35 -18.21 -4.56
N VAL A 16 -7.01 -18.35 -5.71
CA VAL A 16 -6.99 -17.34 -6.78
C VAL A 16 -7.59 -16.01 -6.29
N PHE A 17 -8.74 -16.06 -5.61
CA PHE A 17 -9.41 -14.86 -5.08
C PHE A 17 -8.54 -14.11 -4.06
N VAL A 18 -7.93 -14.84 -3.12
CA VAL A 18 -6.97 -14.29 -2.15
C VAL A 18 -5.77 -13.69 -2.89
N SER A 19 -5.21 -14.40 -3.87
CA SER A 19 -4.06 -13.91 -4.64
C SER A 19 -4.35 -12.61 -5.38
N PHE A 20 -5.56 -12.45 -5.95
CA PHE A 20 -5.99 -11.19 -6.57
C PHE A 20 -6.20 -10.06 -5.57
N HIS A 21 -6.73 -10.36 -4.38
CA HIS A 21 -6.92 -9.35 -3.33
C HIS A 21 -5.61 -8.82 -2.75
N PHE A 22 -4.57 -9.67 -2.71
CA PHE A 22 -3.23 -9.31 -2.25
C PHE A 22 -2.28 -8.98 -3.41
N TRP A 23 -2.80 -8.85 -4.63
CA TRP A 23 -2.04 -8.41 -5.79
C TRP A 23 -1.81 -6.89 -5.68
N ASP A 24 -0.81 -6.49 -4.89
CA ASP A 24 -0.27 -5.13 -4.92
C ASP A 24 0.70 -5.08 -6.11
N ASP A 25 0.31 -4.41 -7.19
CA ASP A 25 1.08 -4.34 -8.44
C ASP A 25 2.44 -3.63 -8.30
N GLY A 26 2.87 -3.27 -7.08
CA GLY A 26 4.09 -2.51 -6.83
C GLY A 26 4.10 -1.12 -7.48
N ASP A 27 3.06 -0.78 -8.25
CA ASP A 27 2.82 0.56 -8.73
C ASP A 27 2.36 1.38 -7.52
N ASP A 28 3.29 2.18 -7.03
CA ASP A 28 3.03 3.21 -6.04
C ASP A 28 2.04 4.25 -6.58
N GLY A 29 1.73 4.18 -7.89
CA GLY A 29 0.78 5.03 -8.56
C GLY A 29 1.27 6.47 -8.57
N LYS A 30 0.31 7.39 -8.55
CA LYS A 30 0.61 8.81 -8.50
C LYS A 30 1.13 9.19 -7.12
N PHE A 31 2.22 9.95 -7.10
CA PHE A 31 2.74 10.56 -5.87
C PHE A 31 2.10 11.94 -5.65
N VAL A 32 1.66 12.20 -4.43
CA VAL A 32 1.08 13.48 -3.98
C VAL A 32 1.96 14.13 -2.93
N ARG A 33 1.94 15.46 -2.86
CA ARG A 33 2.74 16.19 -1.87
C ARG A 33 2.23 15.89 -0.46
N TRP A 34 3.16 15.61 0.45
CA TRP A 34 2.92 15.44 1.88
C TRP A 34 3.66 16.54 2.66
N GLY A 35 2.90 17.43 3.31
CA GLY A 35 3.44 18.55 4.08
C GLY A 35 4.09 19.67 3.25
N ASP A 36 4.66 20.66 3.95
CA ASP A 36 5.21 21.87 3.33
C ASP A 36 6.67 21.72 2.88
N SER A 37 7.51 21.09 3.71
CA SER A 37 8.94 20.88 3.45
C SER A 37 9.47 19.59 4.08
N VAL A 38 10.65 19.15 3.64
CA VAL A 38 11.38 18.03 4.25
C VAL A 38 11.76 18.28 5.72
N HIS A 39 11.89 19.55 6.13
CA HIS A 39 12.22 19.91 7.51
C HIS A 39 11.02 19.84 8.46
N SER A 40 9.80 20.02 7.93
CA SER A 40 8.56 19.94 8.71
C SER A 40 7.98 18.53 8.80
N VAL A 41 8.42 17.61 7.94
CA VAL A 41 7.87 16.25 7.86
C VAL A 41 8.78 15.27 8.61
N ASP A 42 8.23 14.56 9.59
CA ASP A 42 8.91 13.44 10.23
C ASP A 42 8.90 12.20 9.31
N THR A 43 9.92 12.10 8.47
CA THR A 43 10.11 10.97 7.56
C THR A 43 10.40 9.65 8.29
N ALA A 44 10.80 9.67 9.57
CA ALA A 44 10.97 8.46 10.36
C ALA A 44 9.62 7.85 10.77
N VAL A 45 8.58 8.67 10.98
CA VAL A 45 7.21 8.16 11.20
C VAL A 45 6.67 7.51 9.93
N LEU A 46 6.91 8.09 8.74
CA LEU A 46 6.54 7.47 7.46
C LEU A 46 7.22 6.11 7.27
N LYS A 47 8.53 6.04 7.53
CA LYS A 47 9.30 4.79 7.42
C LYS A 47 8.82 3.72 8.39
N ARG A 48 8.56 4.08 9.66
CA ARG A 48 8.05 3.15 10.68
C ARG A 48 6.66 2.60 10.36
N ASN A 49 5.83 3.38 9.66
CA ASN A 49 4.49 2.95 9.23
C ASN A 49 4.49 2.26 7.86
N ASN A 50 5.66 1.94 7.31
CA ASN A 50 5.80 1.30 6.01
C ASN A 50 5.11 2.11 4.89
N ILE A 51 5.24 3.43 4.95
CA ILE A 51 4.77 4.37 3.92
C ILE A 51 5.99 4.75 3.08
N GLN A 52 5.95 4.39 1.80
CA GLN A 52 6.96 4.83 0.85
C GLN A 52 6.89 6.35 0.69
N TYR A 53 8.03 6.99 0.47
CA TYR A 53 8.10 8.41 0.17
C TYR A 53 9.30 8.72 -0.71
N LYS A 54 9.20 9.83 -1.44
CA LYS A 54 10.30 10.42 -2.20
C LYS A 54 10.46 11.89 -1.84
N ILE A 55 11.67 12.41 -1.98
CA ILE A 55 11.99 13.82 -1.74
C ILE A 55 12.36 14.44 -3.07
N GLU A 56 11.59 15.43 -3.51
CA GLU A 56 11.84 16.18 -4.74
C GLU A 56 11.75 17.67 -4.43
N ASN A 57 12.75 18.46 -4.83
CA ASN A 57 12.81 19.92 -4.59
C ASN A 57 12.57 20.32 -3.13
N GLY A 58 13.13 19.55 -2.18
CA GLY A 58 13.00 19.80 -0.73
C GLY A 58 11.60 19.50 -0.15
N LYS A 59 10.74 18.81 -0.91
CA LYS A 59 9.37 18.46 -0.52
C LYS A 59 9.20 16.95 -0.48
N VAL A 60 8.40 16.48 0.47
CA VAL A 60 8.10 15.06 0.62
C VAL A 60 6.86 14.73 -0.21
N TYR A 61 6.92 13.61 -0.91
CA TYR A 61 5.80 13.06 -1.67
C TYR A 61 5.57 11.62 -1.23
N ILE A 62 4.29 11.26 -1.09
CA ILE A 62 3.86 9.90 -0.75
C ILE A 62 2.96 9.35 -1.86
N PRO A 63 2.86 8.02 -2.02
CA PRO A 63 1.86 7.39 -2.88
C PRO A 63 0.45 7.87 -2.51
N GLU A 64 -0.38 8.21 -3.51
CA GLU A 64 -1.78 8.61 -3.29
C GLU A 64 -2.55 7.52 -2.53
N LYS A 65 -2.27 6.24 -2.83
CA LYS A 65 -2.82 5.08 -2.10
C LYS A 65 -2.48 5.05 -0.61
N SER A 66 -1.41 5.74 -0.20
CA SER A 66 -0.96 5.82 1.19
C SER A 66 -1.43 7.09 1.91
N PHE A 67 -2.20 7.97 1.24
CA PHE A 67 -2.58 9.27 1.80
C PHE A 67 -3.43 9.14 3.06
N ASP A 68 -4.49 8.33 3.02
CA ASP A 68 -5.36 8.12 4.19
C ASP A 68 -4.61 7.46 5.36
N LYS A 69 -3.71 6.51 5.03
CA LYS A 69 -2.84 5.88 6.02
C LYS A 69 -1.88 6.89 6.65
N ALA A 70 -1.31 7.80 5.85
CA ALA A 70 -0.43 8.86 6.33
C ALA A 70 -1.20 9.87 7.20
N ILE A 71 -2.44 10.21 6.85
CA ILE A 71 -3.31 11.02 7.72
C ILE A 71 -3.52 10.29 9.05
N TRP A 72 -3.90 9.02 9.03
CA TRP A 72 -4.22 8.30 10.25
C TRP A 72 -3.01 8.09 11.17
N CYS A 73 -1.83 7.81 10.60
CA CYS A 73 -0.65 7.38 11.35
C CYS A 73 0.42 8.47 11.54
N CYS A 74 0.38 9.54 10.75
CA CYS A 74 1.52 10.45 10.57
C CYS A 74 1.12 11.94 10.56
N SER A 75 -0.13 12.27 10.90
CA SER A 75 -0.56 13.65 11.18
C SER A 75 -0.26 14.10 12.61
#